data_AF-A0A9E4MM02-F1
#
_entry.id   AF-A0A9E4MM02-F1
#
_cell.length_a   1.000
_cell.length_b   1.000
_cell.length_c   1.000
_cell.angle_alpha   90.00
_cell.angle_beta   90.00
_cell.angle_gamma   90.00
#
_symmetry.space_group_name_H-M   'P 1'
#
loop_
_entity.id
_entity.type
_entity.pdbx_description
1 polymer ?
#
loop_
_entity_poly.entity_id
_entity_poly.type
_entity_poly.pdbx_seq_one_letter_code
_entity_poly.pdbx_strand_id
1 'polypeptide(L)'
;VAPADKRSLLRRATFDLIGLAPSEAEIEDFLADQSPDAFARVVDRLLASPHYGERWGRHWLDVARYADSNGLDENIGFPNAFRYRDYVVDSLNRDKPFNRFVHEQ
;
A
#
# COMPACT_ATOMS: atom_id res chain seq x y z
N VAL A 1 -22.17 9.88 13.60
CA VAL A 1 -21.72 8.52 13.24
C VAL A 1 -21.02 7.93 14.44
N ALA A 2 -21.39 6.73 14.89
CA ALA A 2 -20.71 6.08 16.02
C ALA A 2 -19.34 5.53 15.59
N PRO A 3 -18.32 5.51 16.49
CA PRO A 3 -17.04 4.88 16.20
C PRO A 3 -17.20 3.40 15.81
N ALA A 4 -16.33 2.91 14.91
CA ALA A 4 -16.30 1.50 14.55
C ALA A 4 -15.82 0.64 15.72
N ASP A 5 -16.29 -0.61 15.82
CA ASP A 5 -15.71 -1.58 16.74
C ASP A 5 -14.27 -1.94 16.31
N LYS A 6 -13.47 -2.47 17.26
CA LYS A 6 -12.06 -2.81 17.02
C LYS A 6 -11.84 -3.73 15.82
N ARG A 7 -12.66 -4.76 15.63
CA ARG A 7 -12.49 -5.70 14.51
C ARG A 7 -12.73 -5.00 13.17
N SER A 8 -13.81 -4.22 13.09
CA SER A 8 -14.10 -3.41 11.90
C SER A 8 -13.00 -2.41 11.61
N LEU A 9 -12.46 -1.76 12.64
CA LEU A 9 -11.39 -0.77 12.51
C LEU A 9 -10.09 -1.40 11.96
N LEU A 10 -9.64 -2.51 12.55
CA LEU A 10 -8.46 -3.24 12.07
C LEU A 10 -8.65 -3.70 10.63
N ARG A 11 -9.77 -4.35 10.32
CA ARG A 11 -10.05 -4.86 8.97
C ARG A 11 -9.99 -3.73 7.93
N ARG A 12 -10.59 -2.57 8.22
CA ARG A 12 -10.58 -1.41 7.31
C ARG A 12 -9.14 -0.92 7.10
N ALA A 13 -8.40 -0.70 8.19
CA ALA A 13 -7.02 -0.22 8.10
C ALA A 13 -6.12 -1.15 7.27
N THR A 14 -6.21 -2.47 7.47
CA THR A 14 -5.39 -3.43 6.70
C THR A 14 -5.75 -3.43 5.21
N PHE A 15 -7.04 -3.44 4.85
CA PHE A 15 -7.44 -3.38 3.45
C PHE A 15 -7.10 -2.04 2.79
N ASP A 16 -7.24 -0.94 3.52
CA ASP A 16 -6.98 0.39 2.97
C ASP A 16 -5.48 0.60 2.74
N LEU A 17 -4.64 0.26 3.73
CA LEU A 17 -3.21 0.54 3.69
C LEU A 17 -2.41 -0.48 2.89
N ILE A 18 -2.74 -1.77 2.99
CA ILE A 18 -1.95 -2.84 2.36
C ILE A 18 -2.76 -3.75 1.43
N GLY A 19 -4.07 -3.56 1.31
CA GLY A 19 -4.91 -4.34 0.38
C GLY A 19 -5.20 -5.78 0.81
N LEU A 20 -4.76 -6.19 1.99
CA LEU A 20 -4.89 -7.56 2.49
C LEU A 20 -5.80 -7.63 3.73
N ALA A 21 -6.32 -8.81 4.03
CA ALA A 21 -7.01 -9.04 5.29
C ALA A 21 -5.99 -9.18 6.44
N PRO A 22 -6.34 -8.78 7.68
CA PRO A 22 -5.50 -9.08 8.84
C PRO A 22 -5.45 -10.60 9.09
N SER A 23 -4.32 -11.07 9.61
CA SER A 23 -4.21 -12.48 10.04
C SER A 23 -4.96 -12.73 11.35
N GLU A 24 -5.27 -13.99 11.67
CA GLU A 24 -5.94 -14.33 12.94
C GLU A 24 -5.15 -13.82 14.15
N ALA A 25 -3.82 -14.02 14.14
CA ALA A 25 -2.94 -13.54 15.21
C ALA A 25 -3.00 -12.02 15.37
N GLU A 26 -2.99 -11.26 14.27
CA GLU A 26 -3.12 -9.80 14.32
C GLU A 26 -4.47 -9.33 14.88
N ILE A 27 -5.54 -10.09 14.61
CA ILE A 27 -6.86 -9.82 15.18
C ILE A 27 -6.83 -10.08 16.68
N GLU A 28 -6.33 -11.22 17.12
CA GLU A 28 -6.23 -11.59 18.53
C GLU A 28 -5.38 -10.57 19.30
N ASP A 29 -4.19 -10.24 18.80
CA ASP A 29 -3.26 -9.29 19.41
C ASP A 29 -3.92 -7.90 19.57
N PHE A 30 -4.55 -7.38 18.52
CA PHE A 30 -5.17 -6.05 18.58
C PHE A 30 -6.41 -6.02 19.50
N LEU A 31 -7.16 -7.11 19.58
CA LEU A 31 -8.31 -7.20 20.48
C LEU A 31 -7.88 -7.26 21.94
N ALA A 32 -6.79 -7.98 22.24
CA ALA A 32 -6.22 -8.09 23.57
C ALA A 32 -5.55 -6.79 24.04
N ASP A 33 -5.00 -6.00 23.13
CA ASP A 33 -4.25 -4.78 23.46
C ASP A 33 -5.16 -3.61 23.92
N GLN A 34 -5.19 -3.34 25.23
CA GLN A 34 -5.98 -2.26 25.84
C GLN A 34 -5.22 -0.93 25.99
N SER A 35 -4.01 -0.83 25.46
CA SER A 35 -3.23 0.41 25.55
C SER A 35 -3.90 1.55 24.76
N PRO A 36 -3.69 2.80 25.18
CA PRO A 36 -4.26 3.96 24.48
C PRO A 36 -3.73 4.14 23.05
N ASP A 37 -2.56 3.57 22.72
CA ASP A 37 -1.88 3.68 21.44
C ASP A 37 -1.92 2.39 20.60
N ALA A 38 -2.72 1.40 20.99
CA ALA A 38 -2.86 0.11 20.27
C ALA A 38 -3.09 0.28 18.77
N PHE A 39 -4.00 1.19 18.38
CA PHE A 39 -4.30 1.41 16.96
C PHE A 39 -3.18 2.13 16.21
N ALA A 40 -2.46 3.05 16.86
CA ALA A 40 -1.31 3.72 16.26
C ALA A 40 -0.22 2.69 15.91
N ARG A 41 0.06 1.75 16.81
CA ARG A 41 1.01 0.66 16.55
C ARG A 41 0.60 -0.25 15.40
N VAL A 42 -0.70 -0.52 15.25
CA VAL A 42 -1.23 -1.23 14.06
C VAL A 42 -0.92 -0.44 12.80
N VAL A 43 -1.21 0.86 12.78
CA VAL A 43 -0.95 1.72 11.61
C VAL A 43 0.55 1.75 11.28
N ASP A 44 1.43 1.95 12.27
CA ASP A 44 2.88 1.96 12.06
C ASP A 44 3.38 0.66 11.45
N ARG A 45 2.89 -0.49 11.95
CA ARG A 45 3.19 -1.82 11.40
C ARG A 45 2.72 -1.96 9.95
N LEU A 46 1.53 -1.46 9.63
CA LEU A 46 0.99 -1.52 8.27
C LEU A 46 1.75 -0.62 7.29
N LEU A 47 2.16 0.59 7.73
CA LEU A 47 2.98 1.50 6.92
C LEU A 47 4.40 0.95 6.68
N ALA A 48 4.94 0.19 7.63
CA ALA A 48 6.24 -0.49 7.48
C ALA A 48 6.19 -1.77 6.63
N SER A 49 5.00 -2.24 6.25
CA SER A 49 4.84 -3.45 5.44
C SER A 49 5.25 -3.20 3.98
N PRO A 50 5.98 -4.12 3.31
CA PRO A 50 6.30 -3.98 1.89
C PRO A 50 5.04 -3.91 1.00
N HIS A 51 3.92 -4.47 1.46
CA HIS A 51 2.64 -4.41 0.78
C HIS A 51 2.03 -3.00 0.74
N TYR A 52 2.49 -2.08 1.60
CA TYR A 52 2.07 -0.68 1.56
C TYR A 52 2.47 -0.04 0.23
N GLY A 53 3.74 -0.17 -0.18
CA GLY A 53 4.23 0.34 -1.45
C GLY A 53 3.59 -0.35 -2.66
N GLU A 54 3.23 -1.63 -2.56
CA GLU A 54 2.48 -2.32 -3.62
C GLU A 54 1.06 -1.76 -3.76
N ARG A 55 0.36 -1.58 -2.63
CA ARG A 55 -1.00 -1.04 -2.58
C ARG A 55 -1.08 0.38 -3.11
N TRP A 56 -0.23 1.26 -2.59
CA TRP A 56 -0.22 2.68 -2.98
C TRP A 56 0.46 2.91 -4.32
N GLY A 57 1.43 2.07 -4.68
CA GLY A 57 2.09 2.10 -5.99
C GLY A 57 1.08 1.86 -7.11
N ARG A 58 0.13 0.94 -6.94
CA ARG A 58 -0.97 0.76 -7.90
C ARG A 58 -1.73 2.08 -8.15
N HIS A 59 -2.12 2.80 -7.10
CA HIS A 59 -2.86 4.05 -7.24
C HIS A 59 -2.04 5.12 -8.00
N TRP A 60 -0.74 5.20 -7.74
CA TRP A 60 0.14 6.09 -8.50
C TRP A 60 0.24 5.68 -9.97
N LEU A 61 0.46 4.40 -10.23
CA LEU A 61 0.62 3.84 -11.56
C LEU A 61 -0.65 3.98 -12.42
N ASP A 62 -1.83 3.92 -11.79
CA ASP A 62 -3.11 4.22 -12.45
C ASP A 62 -3.13 5.68 -12.98
N VAL A 63 -2.70 6.64 -12.15
CA VAL A 63 -2.63 8.07 -12.54
C VAL A 63 -1.54 8.32 -13.59
N ALA A 64 -0.38 7.67 -13.44
CA ALA A 64 0.74 7.76 -14.37
C ALA A 64 0.51 7.02 -15.70
N ARG A 65 -0.65 6.36 -15.88
CA ARG A 65 -1.00 5.57 -17.07
C ARG A 65 0.02 4.46 -17.37
N TYR A 66 0.51 3.82 -16.31
CA TYR A 66 1.38 2.66 -16.46
C TYR A 66 0.69 1.55 -17.25
N ALA A 67 1.42 0.95 -18.17
CA ALA A 67 1.03 -0.27 -18.85
C ALA A 67 2.28 -1.08 -19.20
N ASP A 68 2.14 -2.41 -19.24
CA ASP A 68 3.20 -3.31 -19.74
C ASP A 68 3.21 -3.38 -21.28
N SER A 69 2.27 -2.71 -21.95
CA SER A 69 2.15 -2.70 -23.41
C SER A 69 1.38 -1.48 -23.93
N ASN A 70 1.37 -1.30 -25.26
CA ASN A 70 0.65 -0.19 -25.91
C ASN A 70 -0.89 -0.33 -25.88
N GLY A 71 -1.42 -1.53 -25.62
CA GLY A 71 -2.86 -1.78 -25.56
C GLY A 71 -3.61 -1.64 -26.90
N LEU A 72 -2.90 -1.74 -28.04
CA LEU A 72 -3.47 -1.64 -29.39
C LEU A 72 -3.63 -3.03 -30.05
N ASP A 73 -4.14 -3.07 -31.29
CA ASP A 73 -4.37 -4.31 -32.08
C ASP A 73 -3.09 -5.16 -32.18
N GLU A 74 -1.98 -4.55 -32.60
CA GLU A 74 -0.66 -5.11 -32.39
C GLU A 74 -0.20 -4.72 -30.98
N ASN A 75 -0.50 -5.59 -30.02
CA ASN A 75 -0.19 -5.36 -28.61
C ASN A 75 1.32 -5.50 -28.35
N ILE A 76 2.05 -4.39 -28.50
CA ILE A 76 3.50 -4.36 -28.33
C ILE A 76 3.83 -4.21 -26.86
N GLY A 77 4.53 -5.20 -26.30
CA GLY A 77 5.02 -5.16 -24.93
C GLY A 77 6.16 -4.15 -24.75
N PHE A 78 6.18 -3.47 -23.61
CA PHE A 78 7.27 -2.61 -23.17
C PHE A 78 8.20 -3.43 -22.28
N PRO A 79 9.32 -3.98 -22.82
CA PRO A 79 10.12 -4.98 -22.11
C PRO A 79 10.76 -4.50 -20.81
N ASN A 80 10.83 -3.17 -20.59
CA ASN A 80 11.41 -2.56 -19.40
C ASN A 80 10.40 -1.78 -18.55
N ALA A 81 9.10 -1.81 -18.87
CA ALA A 81 8.08 -1.04 -18.11
C ALA A 81 8.09 -1.40 -16.62
N PHE A 82 8.21 -2.69 -16.30
CA PHE A 82 8.24 -3.19 -14.92
C PHE A 82 9.27 -2.49 -14.02
N ARG A 83 10.37 -1.99 -14.58
CA ARG A 83 11.38 -1.25 -13.80
C ARG A 83 10.82 0.04 -13.20
N TYR A 84 9.96 0.74 -13.93
CA TYR A 84 9.27 1.92 -13.41
C TYR A 84 8.27 1.56 -12.32
N ARG A 85 7.48 0.49 -12.49
CA ARG A 85 6.61 -0.05 -11.44
C ARG A 85 7.40 -0.36 -10.17
N ASP A 86 8.49 -1.12 -10.30
CA ASP A 86 9.31 -1.52 -9.16
C ASP A 86 9.95 -0.30 -8.48
N TYR A 87 10.39 0.69 -9.27
CA TYR A 87 10.89 1.97 -8.74
C TYR A 87 9.84 2.75 -7.94
N VAL A 88 8.58 2.80 -8.39
CA VAL A 88 7.49 3.48 -7.67
C VAL A 88 7.21 2.76 -6.35
N VAL A 89 7.07 1.44 -6.37
CA VAL A 89 6.84 0.61 -5.18
C VAL A 89 7.98 0.79 -4.16
N ASP A 90 9.23 0.71 -4.62
CA ASP A 90 10.41 0.91 -3.80
C ASP A 90 10.50 2.32 -3.21
N SER A 91 10.13 3.34 -4.00
CA SER A 91 10.17 4.73 -3.54
C SER A 91 9.17 4.99 -2.42
N LEU A 92 7.97 4.40 -2.51
CA LEU A 92 6.95 4.48 -1.45
C LEU A 92 7.40 3.73 -0.18
N ASN A 93 7.89 2.49 -0.33
CA ASN A 93 8.34 1.68 0.81
C ASN A 93 9.56 2.27 1.54
N ARG A 94 10.39 3.07 0.84
CA ARG A 94 11.55 3.77 1.44
C ARG A 94 11.22 5.15 1.97
N ASP A 95 9.95 5.54 1.98
CA ASP A 95 9.49 6.89 2.35
C ASP A 95 10.30 7.98 1.63
N LYS A 96 10.48 7.81 0.31
CA LYS A 96 11.25 8.78 -0.49
C LYS A 96 10.52 10.13 -0.45
N PRO A 97 11.23 11.23 -0.13
CA PRO A 97 10.62 12.57 -0.15
C PRO A 97 9.93 12.84 -1.48
N PHE A 98 8.67 13.30 -1.40
CA PHE A 98 7.80 13.47 -2.57
C PHE A 98 8.43 14.35 -3.66
N ASN A 99 9.08 15.45 -3.27
CA ASN A 99 9.78 16.36 -4.19
C ASN A 99 10.89 15.64 -4.99
N ARG A 100 11.63 14.73 -4.36
CA ARG A 100 12.65 13.94 -5.02
C ARG A 100 12.02 12.90 -5.94
N PHE A 101 10.97 12.22 -5.47
CA PHE A 101 10.25 11.20 -6.25
C PHE A 101 9.68 11.75 -7.57
N VAL A 102 9.05 12.93 -7.56
CA VAL A 102 8.47 13.52 -8.78
C VAL A 102 9.49 14.06 -9.77
N HIS A 103 10.71 14.40 -9.32
CA HIS A 103 11.79 14.83 -10.21
C HIS A 103 12.57 13.67 -10.84
N GLU A 104 12.67 12.52 -10.16
CA GLU A 104 13.43 11.36 -10.63
C GLU A 104 12.67 10.43 -11.59
N GLN A 105 11.33 10.50 -11.59
CA GLN A 105 10.48 9.58 -12.36
C GLN A 105 10.26 9.98 -13.82
#